data_AF-A0A2V4APV6-F1
#
_entry.id   AF-A0A2V4APV6-F1
#
_cell.length_a   1.000
_cell.length_b   1.000
_cell.length_c   1.000
_cell.angle_alpha   90.00
_cell.angle_beta   90.00
_cell.angle_gamma   90.00
#
_symmetry.space_group_name_H-M   'P 1'
#
loop_
_entity.id
_entity.type
_entity.pdbx_description
1 polymer ?
#
loop_
_entity_poly.entity_id
_entity_poly.type
_entity_poly.pdbx_seq_one_letter_code
_entity_poly.pdbx_strand_id
1 'polypeptide(L)'
;MLVVNHLYSLSRKTQHLAFVLNELTSRGVRVVSAADPALDTETAHGLFLVRVVSAVAEIEQTGALADRRDRRRHDQQSADESPLAG
;
A
#
# COMPACT_ATOMS: atom_id res chain seq x y z
N MET A 1 11.53 -13.36 15.54
CA MET A 1 12.17 -12.69 14.38
C MET A 1 11.78 -13.42 13.12
N LEU A 2 11.44 -12.69 12.07
CA LEU A 2 11.09 -13.22 10.76
C LEU A 2 12.15 -12.79 9.74
N VAL A 3 12.75 -13.75 9.04
CA VAL A 3 13.66 -13.49 7.93
C VAL A 3 12.95 -13.81 6.64
N VAL A 4 12.88 -12.85 5.73
CA VAL A 4 12.31 -13.02 4.40
C VAL A 4 13.38 -12.80 3.35
N ASN A 5 13.27 -13.43 2.19
CA ASN A 5 14.25 -13.18 1.13
C ASN A 5 14.11 -11.74 0.59
N HIS A 6 12.88 -11.35 0.23
CA HIS A 6 12.51 -9.99 -0.15
C HIS A 6 11.22 -9.57 0.54
N LEU A 7 10.97 -8.28 0.74
CA LEU A 7 9.68 -7.81 1.28
C LEU A 7 8.48 -8.19 0.40
N TYR A 8 8.67 -8.29 -0.92
CA TYR A 8 7.63 -8.74 -1.85
C TYR A 8 7.18 -10.19 -1.60
N SER A 9 7.97 -10.99 -0.87
CA SER A 9 7.56 -12.32 -0.41
C SER A 9 6.43 -12.26 0.63
N LEU A 10 6.25 -11.15 1.34
CA LEU A 10 5.16 -10.94 2.29
C LEU A 10 3.87 -10.50 1.59
N SER A 11 4.00 -9.67 0.55
CA SER A 11 2.86 -9.16 -0.20
C SER A 11 3.29 -8.49 -1.51
N ARG A 12 2.48 -8.63 -2.56
CA ARG A 12 2.65 -7.91 -3.83
C ARG A 12 1.88 -6.57 -3.88
N LYS A 13 1.03 -6.29 -2.88
CA LYS A 13 0.27 -5.04 -2.79
C LYS A 13 0.85 -4.18 -1.67
N THR A 14 1.16 -2.92 -1.97
CA THR A 14 1.77 -1.97 -1.02
C THR A 14 0.92 -1.82 0.24
N GLN A 15 -0.41 -1.67 0.10
CA GLN A 15 -1.33 -1.55 1.24
C GLN A 15 -1.28 -2.77 2.18
N HIS A 16 -1.27 -3.97 1.61
CA HIS A 16 -1.19 -5.20 2.41
C HIS A 16 0.21 -5.40 2.99
N LEU A 17 1.26 -4.99 2.27
CA LEU A 17 2.63 -5.01 2.81
C LEU A 17 2.77 -4.08 4.02
N ALA A 18 2.26 -2.84 3.92
CA ALA A 18 2.22 -1.89 5.02
C ALA A 18 1.48 -2.45 6.24
N PHE A 19 0.30 -3.05 6.02
CA PHE A 19 -0.47 -3.70 7.07
C PHE A 19 0.33 -4.80 7.78
N VAL A 20 0.92 -5.74 7.03
CA VAL A 20 1.69 -6.85 7.60
C VAL A 20 2.90 -6.34 8.39
N LEU A 21 3.64 -5.37 7.86
CA LEU A 21 4.80 -4.79 8.54
C LEU A 21 4.40 -4.08 9.84
N ASN A 22 3.32 -3.30 9.83
CA ASN A 22 2.81 -2.64 11.03
C ASN A 22 2.31 -3.64 12.08
N GLU A 23 1.61 -4.71 11.68
CA GLU A 23 1.17 -5.76 12.59
C GLU A 23 2.35 -6.51 13.23
N LEU A 24 3.36 -6.87 12.43
CA LEU A 24 4.54 -7.56 12.96
C LEU A 24 5.33 -6.64 13.91
N THR A 25 5.60 -5.40 13.50
CA THR A 25 6.39 -4.47 14.32
C THR A 25 5.67 -4.01 15.59
N SER A 26 4.34 -3.80 15.56
CA SER A 26 3.56 -3.46 16.76
C SER A 26 3.55 -4.59 17.80
N ARG A 27 3.72 -5.84 17.37
CA ARG A 27 3.87 -7.02 18.24
C ARG A 27 5.31 -7.28 18.66
N GLY A 28 6.25 -6.40 18.32
CA GLY A 28 7.69 -6.55 18.62
C GLY A 28 8.39 -7.61 17.77
N VAL A 29 7.79 -8.05 16.67
CA VAL A 29 8.43 -9.01 15.76
C VAL A 29 9.37 -8.25 14.82
N ARG A 30 10.68 -8.42 15.03
CA ARG A 30 11.71 -8.00 14.09
C ARG A 30 11.56 -8.71 12.74
N VAL A 31 11.54 -7.95 11.65
CA VAL A 31 11.55 -8.42 10.27
C VAL A 31 12.86 -8.02 9.63
N VAL A 32 13.53 -8.97 8.96
CA VAL A 32 14.78 -8.75 8.23
C VAL A 32 14.65 -9.27 6.80
N SER A 33 15.06 -8.47 5.82
CA SER A 33 15.19 -8.89 4.43
C SER A 33 16.60 -9.42 4.16
N ALA A 34 16.73 -10.67 3.71
CA ALA A 34 18.02 -11.27 3.40
C ALA A 34 18.66 -10.65 2.14
N ALA A 35 17.84 -10.27 1.15
CA ALA A 35 18.32 -9.62 -0.07
C ALA A 35 18.57 -8.12 0.10
N ASP A 36 18.08 -7.51 1.19
CA ASP A 36 18.34 -6.10 1.52
C ASP A 36 18.53 -5.95 3.03
N PRO A 37 19.77 -6.11 3.53
CA PRO A 37 20.05 -6.05 4.96
C PRO A 37 19.78 -4.68 5.62
N ALA A 38 19.60 -3.60 4.84
CA ALA A 38 19.20 -2.31 5.39
C ALA A 38 17.74 -2.34 5.89
N LEU A 39 16.94 -3.29 5.40
CA LEU A 39 15.61 -3.59 5.89
C LEU A 39 15.68 -4.52 7.10
N ASP A 40 16.04 -3.92 8.23
CA ASP A 40 15.98 -4.52 9.55
C ASP A 40 15.14 -3.65 10.49
N THR A 41 13.94 -4.13 10.83
CA THR A 41 12.98 -3.36 11.62
C THR A 41 13.33 -3.26 13.11
N GLU A 42 14.44 -3.84 13.57
CA GLU A 42 15.00 -3.54 14.89
C GLU A 42 15.78 -2.21 14.90
N THR A 43 16.22 -1.75 13.73
CA THR A 43 16.94 -0.49 13.58
C THR A 43 15.99 0.68 13.36
N ALA A 44 16.40 1.89 13.75
CA ALA A 44 15.66 3.12 13.46
C ALA A 44 15.47 3.33 11.94
N HIS A 45 16.45 2.93 11.13
CA HIS A 45 16.37 3.02 9.67
C HIS A 45 15.31 2.08 9.09
N GLY A 46 15.30 0.80 9.50
CA GLY A 46 14.28 -0.13 9.02
C GLY A 46 12.87 0.25 9.49
N LEU A 47 12.71 0.77 10.71
CA LEU A 47 11.44 1.33 11.16
C LEU A 47 11.00 2.55 10.35
N PHE A 48 11.95 3.41 9.95
CA PHE A 48 11.66 4.51 9.04
C PHE A 48 11.17 4.00 7.68
N LEU A 49 11.80 2.97 7.12
CA LEU A 49 11.34 2.37 5.86
C LEU A 49 9.92 1.79 5.97
N VAL A 50 9.56 1.15 7.09
CA VAL A 50 8.17 0.70 7.35
C VAL A 50 7.17 1.87 7.32
N ARG A 51 7.54 3.02 7.90
CA ARG A 51 6.71 4.24 7.85
C ARG A 51 6.56 4.78 6.43
N VAL A 52 7.64 4.77 5.65
CA VAL A 52 7.62 5.18 4.23
C VAL A 52 6.66 4.28 3.44
N VAL A 53 6.74 2.96 3.61
CA VAL A 53 5.84 2.00 2.94
C VAL A 53 4.37 2.27 3.32
N SER A 54 4.11 2.61 4.59
CA SER A 54 2.76 2.96 5.05
C SER A 54 2.25 4.24 4.39
N ALA A 55 3.08 5.29 4.32
CA ALA A 55 2.72 6.54 3.66
C ALA A 55 2.45 6.34 2.15
N VAL A 56 3.27 5.54 1.47
CA VAL A 56 3.05 5.22 0.04
C VAL A 56 1.72 4.47 -0.14
N ALA A 57 1.39 3.52 0.72
CA ALA A 57 0.11 2.82 0.68
C ALA A 57 -1.09 3.77 0.81
N GLU A 58 -1.02 4.76 1.71
CA GLU A 58 -2.06 5.77 1.89
C GLU A 58 -2.23 6.68 0.66
N ILE A 59 -1.12 7.08 0.05
CA ILE A 59 -1.11 7.88 -1.18
C ILE A 59 -1.75 7.10 -2.34
N GLU A 60 -1.31 5.85 -2.56
CA GLU A 60 -1.87 4.97 -3.60
C GLU A 60 -3.38 4.76 -3.42
N GLN A 61 -3.82 4.53 -2.17
CA GLN A 61 -5.24 4.35 -1.86
C GLN A 61 -6.04 5.64 -2.14
N THR A 62 -5.50 6.78 -1.73
CA THR A 62 -6.14 8.08 -1.96
C THR A 62 -6.28 8.37 -3.45
N GLY A 63 -5.24 8.13 -4.24
CA GLY A 63 -5.26 8.25 -5.69
C GLY A 63 -6.29 7.32 -6.33
N ALA A 64 -6.28 6.03 -5.97
CA ALA A 64 -7.25 5.07 -6.50
C ALA A 64 -8.71 5.44 -6.19
N LEU A 65 -8.98 6.06 -5.04
CA LEU A 65 -10.30 6.57 -4.68
C LEU A 65 -10.67 7.84 -5.46
N ALA A 66 -9.71 8.70 -5.80
CA ALA A 66 -9.93 9.85 -6.66
C ALA A 66 -10.28 9.38 -8.08
N ASP A 67 -9.48 8.49 -8.67
CA ASP A 67 -9.71 7.94 -10.02
C ASP A 67 -11.10 7.30 -10.16
N ARG A 68 -11.53 6.55 -9.13
CA ARG A 68 -12.87 5.94 -9.12
C ARG A 68 -13.99 6.98 -9.07
N ARG A 69 -13.79 8.10 -8.38
CA ARG A 69 -14.77 9.20 -8.33
C ARG A 69 -14.87 9.90 -9.68
N ASP A 70 -13.75 10.13 -10.34
CA ASP A 70 -13.71 10.79 -11.64
C ASP A 70 -14.36 9.93 -12.73
N ARG A 71 -14.09 8.61 -12.74
CA ARG A 71 -14.77 7.67 -13.66
C ARG A 71 -16.29 7.69 -13.48
N ARG A 72 -16.78 7.63 -12.23
CA ARG A 72 -18.23 7.69 -11.95
C ARG A 72 -18.87 8.99 -12.43
N ARG A 73 -18.17 10.13 -12.31
CA ARG A 73 -18.67 11.42 -12.82
C ARG A 73 -18.78 11.40 -14.34
N HIS A 74 -17.77 10.87 -15.04
CA HIS A 74 -17.81 10.70 -16.48
C HIS A 74 -18.95 9.78 -16.95
N ASP A 75 -19.15 8.64 -16.27
CA ASP A 75 -20.24 7.71 -16.59
C ASP A 75 -21.62 8.36 -16.38
N GLN A 76 -21.79 9.14 -15.30
CA GLN A 76 -23.05 9.84 -15.01
C GLN A 76 -23.35 10.96 -16.02
N GLN A 77 -22.35 11.75 -16.41
CA GLN A 77 -22.50 12.77 -17.45
C GLN A 77 -22.85 12.16 -18.81
N SER A 78 -22.21 11.03 -19.16
CA SER A 78 -22.50 10.33 -20.42
C SER A 78 -23.92 9.74 -20.46
N ALA A 79 -24.47 9.34 -19.30
CA ALA A 79 -25.84 8.87 -19.17
C ALA A 79 -26.87 10.01 -19.28
N ASP A 80 -26.58 11.16 -18.67
CA ASP A 80 -27.45 12.35 -18.73
C ASP A 80 -27.49 12.99 -20.13
N GLU A 81 -26.43 12.87 -20.94
CA GLU A 81 -26.38 13.34 -22.33
C GLU A 81 -27.10 12.42 -23.34
N SER A 82 -27.64 11.28 -22.90
CA SER A 82 -28.41 10.34 -23.72
C SER A 82 -29.94 10.32 -23.48
N PRO A 83 -30.70 11.45 -23.43
CA PRO A 83 -32.17 11.39 -23.32
C PRO A 83 -32.92 11.35 -24.67
N LEU A 84 -32.25 11.32 -25.83
CA LEU A 84 -32.90 11.39 -27.15
C LEU A 84 -32.63 10.14 -27.99
N ALA A 85 -33.15 9.00 -27.53
CA ALA A 85 -33.38 7.82 -28.36
C ALA A 85 -34.76 7.24 -27.99
N GLY A 86 -35.80 8.02 -28.23
CA GLY A 86 -37.20 7.66 -28.14
C GLY A 86 -37.95 8.16 -29.37
#